data_AF-A0A522DJ64-F1
#
_entry.id   AF-A0A522DJ64-F1
#
_cell.length_a   1.000
_cell.length_b   1.000
_cell.length_c   1.000
_cell.angle_alpha   90.00
_cell.angle_beta   90.00
_cell.angle_gamma   90.00
#
_symmetry.space_group_name_H-M   'P 1'
#
loop_
_entity.id
_entity.type
_entity.pdbx_description
1 polymer ?
#
loop_
_entity_poly.entity_id
_entity_poly.type
_entity_poly.pdbx_seq_one_letter_code
_entity_poly.pdbx_strand_id
1 'polypeptide(L)'
;MSYSFTEKKRIRNNFGKSTEVLEVPYLLATQINSYAGFLQSGVTPEKREDIGLHAAFSSVFPIDSHSGYAVLEYVKYRLGEPVFDVRECQQRGATYAAPLRVLVRLVIYDKDAAASAKVVKDIREQEVYMGELPLMTENGTFVINGTERVIVSQLHRSPGVFFDHDKGKTHSSGKLLFNARVIPYRGSWLDFEFDHKDCVYVRIDRRRKIPATILLRALGYDNEEMIKIFFETNKFTLSAEKCMFNIVPERMRGEIAAFDIKHNGQV
;
A
#
# COMPACT_ATOMS: atom_id res chain seq x y z
N MET A 1 -9.87 5.92 47.26
CA MET A 1 -10.71 5.53 46.11
C MET A 1 -12.11 5.23 46.62
N SER A 2 -13.11 5.93 46.09
CA SER A 2 -14.51 5.61 46.38
C SER A 2 -14.89 4.40 45.54
N TYR A 3 -15.12 3.25 46.18
CA TYR A 3 -15.64 2.07 45.48
C TYR A 3 -17.02 2.35 44.86
N SER A 4 -17.26 1.80 43.67
CA SER A 4 -18.58 1.75 43.07
C SER A 4 -19.56 0.89 43.88
N PHE A 5 -20.86 1.02 43.62
CA PHE A 5 -21.89 0.27 44.34
C PHE A 5 -21.72 -1.25 44.23
N THR A 6 -21.27 -1.74 43.07
CA THR A 6 -21.05 -3.17 42.81
C THR A 6 -19.76 -3.68 43.47
N GLU A 7 -18.68 -2.89 43.46
CA GLU A 7 -17.42 -3.26 44.12
C GLU A 7 -17.55 -3.36 45.63
N LYS A 8 -18.39 -2.51 46.24
CA LYS A 8 -18.68 -2.56 47.69
C LYS A 8 -19.26 -3.91 48.14
N LYS A 9 -19.96 -4.64 47.26
CA LYS A 9 -20.54 -5.94 47.59
C LYS A 9 -19.48 -7.04 47.76
N ARG A 10 -18.36 -6.95 47.04
CA ARG A 10 -17.28 -7.95 47.11
C ARG A 10 -15.94 -7.31 46.70
N ILE A 11 -15.12 -7.02 47.70
CA ILE A 11 -13.79 -6.43 47.50
C ILE A 11 -12.79 -7.55 47.15
N ARG A 12 -12.02 -7.35 46.08
CA ARG A 12 -10.92 -8.25 45.69
C ARG A 12 -9.59 -7.63 46.15
N ASN A 13 -8.87 -8.32 47.03
CA ASN A 13 -7.55 -7.87 47.47
C ASN A 13 -6.55 -7.93 46.30
N ASN A 14 -5.88 -6.81 46.02
CA ASN A 14 -4.79 -6.71 45.03
C ASN A 14 -3.45 -6.57 45.77
N PHE A 15 -2.51 -7.48 45.51
CA PHE A 15 -1.16 -7.47 46.11
C PHE A 15 -0.10 -6.82 45.20
N GLY A 16 -0.52 -6.32 44.03
CA GLY A 16 0.35 -5.58 43.11
C GLY A 16 0.95 -4.35 43.80
N LYS A 17 2.27 -4.23 43.72
CA LYS A 17 3.02 -3.11 44.32
C LYS A 17 3.19 -1.94 43.36
N SER A 18 3.10 -2.21 42.06
CA SER A 18 3.19 -1.19 41.01
C SER A 18 1.89 -0.40 40.91
N THR A 19 2.00 0.92 40.76
CA THR A 19 0.85 1.80 40.53
C THR A 19 0.39 1.68 39.07
N GLU A 20 -0.91 1.48 38.86
CA GLU A 20 -1.51 1.56 37.52
C GLU A 20 -1.48 3.03 37.05
N VAL A 21 -0.69 3.31 36.02
CA VAL A 21 -0.52 4.67 35.46
C VAL A 21 -1.53 4.94 34.35
N LEU A 22 -1.98 3.89 33.66
CA LEU A 22 -2.91 3.96 32.55
C LEU A 22 -4.02 2.95 32.77
N GLU A 23 -5.27 3.38 32.60
CA GLU A 23 -6.42 2.49 32.65
C GLU A 23 -6.42 1.53 31.45
N VAL A 24 -7.00 0.34 31.65
CA VAL A 24 -7.15 -0.63 30.58
C VAL A 24 -8.06 -0.04 29.50
N PRO A 25 -7.60 0.08 28.25
CA PRO A 25 -8.42 0.64 27.18
C PRO A 25 -9.59 -0.29 26.85
N TYR A 26 -10.58 0.26 26.17
CA TYR A 26 -11.71 -0.52 25.70
C TYR A 26 -11.26 -1.61 24.72
N LEU A 27 -11.39 -2.88 25.12
CA LEU A 27 -10.76 -4.01 24.44
C LEU A 27 -11.31 -4.28 23.02
N LEU A 28 -12.52 -3.81 22.73
CA LEU A 28 -13.15 -3.95 21.41
C LEU A 28 -12.90 -2.73 20.50
N ALA A 29 -12.15 -1.73 20.99
CA ALA A 29 -11.92 -0.47 20.27
C ALA A 29 -11.36 -0.69 18.87
N THR A 30 -10.45 -1.65 18.68
CA THR A 30 -9.84 -1.91 17.37
C THR A 30 -10.89 -2.24 16.30
N GLN A 31 -11.86 -3.11 16.62
CA GLN A 31 -12.90 -3.52 15.68
C GLN A 31 -13.88 -2.37 15.42
N ILE A 32 -14.39 -1.78 16.50
CA ILE A 32 -15.41 -0.73 16.43
C ILE A 32 -14.86 0.50 15.69
N ASN A 33 -13.67 0.97 16.06
CA ASN A 33 -13.07 2.16 15.46
C ASN A 33 -12.72 1.91 13.99
N SER A 34 -12.21 0.74 13.64
CA SER A 34 -11.89 0.41 12.24
C SER A 34 -13.14 0.43 11.36
N TYR A 35 -14.25 -0.13 11.84
CA TYR A 35 -15.48 -0.19 11.05
C TYR A 35 -16.24 1.14 11.03
N ALA A 36 -16.18 1.90 12.13
CA ALA A 36 -16.68 3.27 12.18
C ALA A 36 -15.94 4.18 11.19
N GLY A 37 -14.60 4.07 11.10
CA GLY A 37 -13.80 4.79 10.11
C GLY A 37 -14.11 4.38 8.66
N PHE A 38 -14.47 3.12 8.42
CA PHE A 38 -14.93 2.67 7.10
C PHE A 38 -16.27 3.30 6.69
N LEU A 39 -17.27 3.28 7.58
CA LEU A 39 -18.63 3.76 7.26
C LEU A 39 -18.82 5.27 7.38
N GLN A 40 -18.16 5.92 8.32
CA GLN A 40 -18.35 7.34 8.68
C GLN A 40 -19.84 7.75 8.82
N SER A 41 -20.69 6.86 9.36
CA SER A 41 -22.16 6.99 9.35
C SER A 41 -22.68 8.16 10.19
N GLY A 42 -21.95 8.55 11.23
CA GLY A 42 -22.29 9.69 12.11
C GLY A 42 -21.68 11.03 11.67
N VAL A 43 -20.97 11.08 10.54
CA VAL A 43 -20.27 12.29 10.06
C VAL A 43 -21.04 12.90 8.89
N THR A 44 -21.28 14.21 8.95
CA THR A 44 -21.92 14.95 7.85
C THR A 44 -21.08 14.83 6.59
N PRO A 45 -21.68 14.73 5.39
CA PRO A 45 -20.94 14.51 4.15
C PRO A 45 -19.74 15.44 3.94
N GLU A 46 -19.87 16.71 4.35
CA GLU A 46 -18.86 17.76 4.20
C GLU A 46 -17.68 17.62 5.15
N LYS A 47 -17.83 16.85 6.23
CA LYS A 47 -16.79 16.61 7.24
C LYS A 47 -16.17 15.21 7.15
N ARG A 48 -16.58 14.40 6.16
CA ARG A 48 -16.03 13.06 5.97
C ARG A 48 -14.57 13.18 5.56
N GLU A 49 -13.74 12.38 6.21
CA GLU A 49 -12.33 12.25 5.85
C GLU A 49 -12.20 11.38 4.59
N ASP A 50 -11.08 11.54 3.88
CA ASP A 50 -10.76 10.74 2.69
C ASP A 50 -10.29 9.33 3.09
N ILE A 51 -11.19 8.59 3.74
CA ILE A 51 -11.03 7.20 4.20
C ILE A 51 -12.31 6.39 3.96
N GLY A 52 -12.19 5.07 4.04
CA GLY A 52 -13.35 4.18 4.02
C GLY A 52 -14.16 4.24 2.72
N LEU A 53 -15.48 4.25 2.85
CA LEU A 53 -16.41 4.37 1.71
C LEU A 53 -16.21 5.67 0.93
N HIS A 54 -15.93 6.79 1.61
CA HIS A 54 -15.73 8.08 0.95
C HIS A 54 -14.51 8.01 0.03
N ALA A 55 -13.36 7.57 0.53
CA ALA A 55 -12.16 7.36 -0.29
C ALA A 55 -12.37 6.37 -1.43
N ALA A 56 -13.10 5.28 -1.19
CA ALA A 56 -13.37 4.29 -2.22
C ALA A 56 -14.15 4.91 -3.40
N PHE A 57 -15.20 5.69 -3.13
CA PHE A 57 -15.92 6.41 -4.18
C PHE A 57 -15.07 7.50 -4.83
N SER A 58 -14.40 8.33 -4.04
CA SER A 58 -13.53 9.40 -4.55
C SER A 58 -12.36 8.88 -5.40
N SER A 59 -11.91 7.65 -5.18
CA SER A 59 -10.83 7.04 -6.00
C SER A 59 -11.27 6.60 -7.39
N VAL A 60 -12.57 6.37 -7.59
CA VAL A 60 -13.14 5.89 -8.86
C VAL A 60 -13.84 7.02 -9.62
N PHE A 61 -14.43 7.98 -8.90
CA PHE A 61 -15.14 9.10 -9.47
C PHE A 61 -14.27 10.36 -9.56
N PRO A 62 -14.47 11.23 -10.56
CA PRO A 62 -15.47 11.12 -11.62
C PRO A 62 -15.13 10.05 -12.67
N ILE A 63 -16.16 9.46 -13.26
CA ILE A 63 -16.01 8.52 -14.37
C ILE A 63 -16.34 9.25 -15.67
N ASP A 64 -15.33 9.46 -16.51
CA ASP A 64 -15.49 10.02 -17.84
C ASP A 64 -15.99 8.96 -18.84
N SER A 65 -16.97 9.34 -19.66
CA SER A 65 -17.35 8.53 -20.81
C SER A 65 -16.23 8.50 -21.84
N HIS A 66 -16.09 7.37 -22.54
CA HIS A 66 -15.11 7.23 -23.63
C HIS A 66 -15.24 8.33 -24.71
N SER A 67 -16.46 8.81 -24.94
CA SER A 67 -16.74 9.88 -25.91
C SER A 67 -16.41 11.30 -25.42
N GLY A 68 -16.18 11.49 -24.13
CA GLY A 68 -15.95 12.80 -23.51
C GLY A 68 -17.20 13.66 -23.28
N TYR A 69 -18.37 13.27 -23.79
CA TYR A 69 -19.62 14.06 -23.69
C TYR A 69 -20.46 13.81 -22.44
N ALA A 70 -20.04 12.89 -21.58
CA ALA A 70 -20.71 12.62 -20.31
C ALA A 70 -19.68 12.32 -19.22
N VAL A 71 -19.97 12.80 -18.02
CA VAL A 71 -19.18 12.55 -16.81
C VAL A 71 -20.14 12.18 -15.69
N LEU A 72 -19.83 11.10 -14.99
CA LEU A 72 -20.56 10.68 -13.80
C LEU A 72 -19.74 11.09 -12.57
N GLU A 73 -20.34 11.90 -11.69
CA GLU A 73 -19.73 12.40 -10.47
C GLU A 73 -20.37 11.75 -9.24
N TYR A 74 -19.55 11.51 -8.22
CA TYR A 74 -20.00 11.13 -6.89
C TYR A 74 -20.25 12.40 -6.06
N VAL A 75 -21.44 12.53 -5.47
CA VAL A 75 -21.78 13.67 -4.61
C VAL A 75 -21.69 13.30 -3.13
N LYS A 76 -22.42 12.27 -2.71
CA LYS A 76 -22.45 11.77 -1.33
C LYS A 76 -23.08 10.38 -1.25
N TYR A 77 -22.85 9.67 -0.14
CA TYR A 77 -23.59 8.46 0.19
C TYR A 77 -24.34 8.59 1.52
N ARG A 78 -25.41 7.81 1.67
CA ARG A 78 -26.07 7.55 2.94
C ARG A 78 -26.31 6.06 3.13
N LEU A 79 -26.28 5.64 4.39
CA LEU A 79 -26.76 4.33 4.79
C LEU A 79 -28.21 4.50 5.23
N GLY A 80 -29.11 3.65 4.72
CA GLY A 80 -30.46 3.58 5.23
C GLY A 80 -30.52 2.84 6.56
N GLU A 81 -31.72 2.67 7.07
CA GLU A 81 -31.94 1.88 8.27
C GLU A 81 -31.98 0.39 7.93
N PRO A 82 -31.45 -0.48 8.81
CA PRO A 82 -31.58 -1.92 8.63
C PRO A 82 -33.05 -2.32 8.72
N VAL A 83 -33.46 -3.28 7.88
CA VAL A 83 -34.86 -3.73 7.79
C VAL A 83 -35.31 -4.44 9.08
N PHE A 84 -34.37 -5.11 9.75
CA PHE A 84 -34.59 -5.87 10.97
C PHE A 84 -33.49 -5.54 11.98
N ASP A 85 -33.81 -5.68 13.27
CA ASP A 85 -32.80 -5.57 14.31
C ASP A 85 -31.90 -6.83 14.40
N VAL A 86 -30.88 -6.78 15.26
CA VAL A 86 -29.91 -7.88 15.45
C VAL A 86 -30.60 -9.19 15.86
N ARG A 87 -31.61 -9.13 16.75
CA ARG A 87 -32.29 -10.32 17.29
C ARG A 87 -33.21 -10.93 16.25
N GLU A 88 -33.92 -10.11 15.51
CA GLU A 88 -34.77 -10.54 14.40
C GLU A 88 -33.94 -11.19 13.29
N CYS A 89 -32.78 -10.62 12.94
CA CYS A 89 -31.86 -11.23 11.97
C CYS A 89 -31.39 -12.62 12.42
N GLN A 90 -31.04 -12.79 13.70
CA GLN A 90 -30.65 -14.08 14.29
C GLN A 90 -31.77 -15.11 14.20
N GLN A 91 -33.00 -14.73 14.58
CA GLN A 91 -34.16 -15.64 14.56
C GLN A 91 -34.58 -16.02 13.14
N ARG A 92 -34.52 -15.08 12.19
CA ARG A 92 -34.94 -15.29 10.79
C ARG A 92 -33.88 -15.94 9.91
N GLY A 93 -32.65 -16.08 10.39
CA GLY A 93 -31.53 -16.51 9.54
C GLY A 93 -31.10 -15.45 8.53
N ALA A 94 -31.37 -14.16 8.78
CA ALA A 94 -31.05 -13.04 7.90
C ALA A 94 -29.72 -12.37 8.27
N THR A 95 -29.18 -11.56 7.36
CA THR A 95 -27.98 -10.75 7.61
C THR A 95 -28.40 -9.38 8.14
N TYR A 96 -27.76 -8.92 9.22
CA TYR A 96 -27.98 -7.58 9.75
C TYR A 96 -27.22 -6.57 8.89
N ALA A 97 -27.94 -5.87 8.01
CA ALA A 97 -27.36 -4.98 7.01
C ALA A 97 -28.24 -3.75 6.77
N ALA A 98 -27.63 -2.68 6.25
CA ALA A 98 -28.31 -1.46 5.84
C ALA A 98 -28.11 -1.21 4.34
N PRO A 99 -29.12 -0.65 3.64
CA PRO A 99 -29.01 -0.33 2.23
C PRO A 99 -28.08 0.88 2.02
N LEU A 100 -27.05 0.72 1.18
CA LEU A 100 -26.19 1.80 0.75
C LEU A 100 -26.82 2.53 -0.43
N ARG A 101 -27.02 3.83 -0.28
CA ARG A 101 -27.52 4.70 -1.34
C ARG A 101 -26.52 5.80 -1.63
N VAL A 102 -26.24 6.01 -2.91
CA VAL A 102 -25.23 6.98 -3.37
C VAL A 102 -25.92 7.97 -4.29
N LEU A 103 -25.80 9.26 -3.97
CA LEU A 103 -26.20 10.35 -4.84
C LEU A 103 -25.11 10.55 -5.88
N VAL A 104 -25.44 10.28 -7.13
CA VAL A 104 -24.57 10.50 -8.29
C VAL A 104 -25.15 11.61 -9.16
N ARG A 105 -24.26 12.35 -9.82
CA ARG A 105 -24.61 13.40 -10.77
C ARG A 105 -24.08 13.03 -12.14
N LEU A 106 -24.97 12.89 -13.12
CA LEU A 106 -24.61 12.74 -14.52
C LEU A 106 -24.59 14.12 -15.18
N VAL A 107 -23.42 14.57 -15.58
CA VAL A 107 -23.22 15.80 -16.35
C VAL A 107 -23.09 15.43 -17.82
N ILE A 108 -23.95 15.97 -18.66
CA ILE A 108 -23.94 15.77 -20.12
C ILE A 108 -23.47 17.07 -20.77
N TYR A 109 -22.42 16.98 -21.58
CA TYR A 109 -21.90 18.10 -22.36
C TYR A 109 -22.55 18.17 -23.73
N ASP A 110 -22.61 19.38 -24.28
CA ASP A 110 -23.11 19.59 -25.63
C ASP A 110 -22.12 19.04 -26.67
N LYS A 111 -22.65 18.29 -27.64
CA LYS A 111 -21.85 17.69 -28.72
C LYS A 111 -21.57 18.67 -29.84
N ASP A 112 -22.46 19.66 -30.00
CA ASP A 112 -22.41 20.63 -31.10
C ASP A 112 -21.58 21.88 -30.73
N ALA A 113 -21.18 22.00 -29.45
CA ALA A 113 -20.26 23.02 -28.99
C ALA A 113 -18.80 22.69 -29.42
N ALA A 114 -17.99 23.73 -29.61
CA ALA A 114 -16.57 23.53 -29.90
C ALA A 114 -15.90 22.68 -28.81
N ALA A 115 -15.09 21.69 -29.17
CA ALA A 115 -14.48 20.73 -28.23
C ALA A 115 -13.64 21.37 -27.10
N SER A 116 -13.20 22.62 -27.27
CA SER A 116 -12.52 23.42 -26.25
C SER A 116 -13.44 23.99 -25.17
N ALA A 117 -14.75 24.10 -25.45
CA ALA A 117 -15.76 24.58 -24.53
C ALA A 117 -16.60 23.40 -24.04
N LYS A 118 -16.30 22.89 -22.83
CA LYS A 118 -17.15 21.92 -22.12
C LYS A 118 -18.45 22.60 -21.67
N VAL A 119 -19.33 22.92 -22.60
CA VAL A 119 -20.63 23.52 -22.32
C VAL A 119 -21.55 22.45 -21.77
N VAL A 120 -22.03 22.65 -20.54
CA VAL A 120 -22.96 21.72 -19.90
C VAL A 120 -24.33 21.87 -20.56
N LYS A 121 -24.86 20.76 -21.06
CA LYS A 121 -26.19 20.67 -21.68
C LYS A 121 -27.26 20.27 -20.68
N ASP A 122 -26.98 19.28 -19.85
CA ASP A 122 -27.93 18.74 -18.87
C ASP A 122 -27.18 18.21 -17.64
N ILE A 123 -27.81 18.32 -16.48
CA ILE A 123 -27.32 17.78 -15.20
C ILE A 123 -28.46 16.99 -14.58
N ARG A 124 -28.22 15.69 -14.36
CA ARG A 124 -29.17 14.80 -13.69
C ARG A 124 -28.58 14.26 -12.40
N GLU A 125 -29.21 14.58 -11.29
CA GLU A 125 -28.86 14.00 -10.00
C GLU A 125 -29.86 12.91 -9.63
N GLN A 126 -29.36 11.74 -9.26
CA GLN A 126 -30.19 10.64 -8.82
C GLN A 126 -29.51 9.84 -7.71
N GLU A 127 -30.32 9.45 -6.74
CA GLU A 127 -29.89 8.50 -5.72
C GLU A 127 -30.03 7.06 -6.23
N VAL A 128 -28.90 6.35 -6.27
CA VAL A 128 -28.80 4.98 -6.75
C VAL A 128 -28.54 4.05 -5.58
N TYR A 129 -29.27 2.93 -5.55
CA TYR A 129 -29.04 1.85 -4.60
C TYR A 129 -27.84 1.00 -5.03
N MET A 130 -26.84 0.87 -4.16
CA MET A 130 -25.56 0.20 -4.44
C MET A 130 -25.43 -1.18 -3.75
N GLY A 131 -26.51 -1.67 -3.13
CA GLY A 131 -26.52 -2.93 -2.38
C GLY A 131 -26.66 -2.71 -0.86
N GLU A 132 -26.56 -3.81 -0.11
CA GLU A 132 -26.60 -3.79 1.36
C GLU A 132 -25.21 -3.95 1.94
N LEU A 133 -24.92 -3.21 3.01
CA LEU A 133 -23.70 -3.34 3.79
C LEU A 133 -24.02 -3.96 5.16
N PRO A 134 -23.43 -5.11 5.53
CA PRO A 134 -23.59 -5.70 6.85
C PRO A 134 -23.14 -4.72 7.93
N LEU A 135 -23.96 -4.46 8.94
CA LEU A 135 -23.63 -3.56 10.03
C LEU A 135 -22.98 -4.32 11.19
N MET A 136 -22.09 -3.62 11.90
CA MET A 136 -21.45 -4.13 13.11
C MET A 136 -22.38 -3.92 14.32
N THR A 137 -22.48 -4.92 15.17
CA THR A 137 -23.20 -4.83 16.45
C THR A 137 -22.39 -4.01 17.48
N GLU A 138 -23.01 -3.64 18.60
CA GLU A 138 -22.33 -2.94 19.70
C GLU A 138 -21.15 -3.74 20.30
N ASN A 139 -21.15 -5.07 20.11
CA ASN A 139 -20.10 -5.97 20.61
C ASN A 139 -18.98 -6.22 19.59
N GLY A 140 -18.96 -5.51 18.46
CA GLY A 140 -17.93 -5.70 17.42
C GLY A 140 -18.10 -6.97 16.59
N THR A 141 -19.31 -7.54 16.55
CA THR A 141 -19.66 -8.73 15.76
C THR A 141 -20.53 -8.36 14.55
N PHE A 142 -20.74 -9.29 13.63
CA PHE A 142 -21.65 -9.17 12.49
C PHE A 142 -22.63 -10.34 12.49
N VAL A 143 -23.91 -10.09 12.22
CA VAL A 143 -24.87 -11.17 11.99
C VAL A 143 -24.92 -11.47 10.50
N ILE A 144 -24.39 -12.63 10.10
CA ILE A 144 -24.38 -13.11 8.71
C ILE A 144 -25.20 -14.39 8.66
N ASN A 145 -26.29 -14.37 7.90
CA ASN A 145 -27.25 -15.49 7.79
C ASN A 145 -27.68 -16.03 9.17
N GLY A 146 -28.07 -15.11 10.06
CA GLY A 146 -28.52 -15.39 11.43
C GLY A 146 -27.43 -15.80 12.43
N THR A 147 -26.18 -15.93 11.99
CA THR A 147 -25.07 -16.36 12.86
C THR A 147 -24.13 -15.19 13.14
N GLU A 148 -23.74 -15.01 14.40
CA GLU A 148 -22.72 -14.02 14.75
C GLU A 148 -21.33 -14.45 14.27
N ARG A 149 -20.63 -13.50 13.65
CA ARG A 149 -19.28 -13.67 13.13
C ARG A 149 -18.41 -12.52 13.58
N VAL A 150 -17.12 -12.79 13.71
CA VAL A 150 -16.09 -11.78 14.00
C VAL A 150 -15.09 -11.78 12.86
N ILE A 151 -14.69 -10.59 12.42
CA ILE A 151 -13.62 -10.43 11.44
C ILE A 151 -12.30 -10.33 12.19
N VAL A 152 -11.37 -11.24 11.93
CA VAL A 152 -10.07 -11.24 12.60
C VAL A 152 -9.13 -10.26 11.90
N SER A 153 -8.46 -9.40 12.68
CA SER A 153 -7.46 -8.49 12.15
C SER A 153 -6.30 -9.26 11.51
N GLN A 154 -6.00 -8.93 10.26
CA GLN A 154 -4.94 -9.58 9.51
C GLN A 154 -3.60 -8.85 9.70
N LEU A 155 -2.55 -9.59 10.04
CA LEU A 155 -1.18 -9.09 9.97
C LEU A 155 -0.57 -9.47 8.62
N HIS A 156 -0.18 -8.47 7.84
CA HIS A 156 0.51 -8.63 6.56
C HIS A 156 1.71 -7.69 6.48
N ARG A 157 2.63 -7.94 5.54
CA ARG A 157 3.78 -7.07 5.33
C ARG A 157 3.32 -5.73 4.78
N SER A 158 3.82 -4.63 5.34
CA SER A 158 3.56 -3.30 4.81
C SER A 158 4.09 -3.17 3.38
N PRO A 159 3.47 -2.32 2.54
CA PRO A 159 4.08 -1.92 1.28
C PRO A 159 5.44 -1.27 1.52
N GLY A 160 6.37 -1.46 0.58
CA GLY A 160 7.71 -0.90 0.67
C GLY A 160 8.78 -1.78 0.03
N VAL A 161 10.04 -1.42 0.28
CA VAL A 161 11.21 -2.17 -0.20
C VAL A 161 11.84 -2.90 0.97
N PHE A 162 12.03 -4.21 0.81
CA PHE A 162 12.62 -5.09 1.80
C PHE A 162 13.93 -5.64 1.27
N PHE A 163 15.00 -5.50 2.04
CA PHE A 163 16.30 -6.10 1.75
C PHE A 163 16.50 -7.31 2.67
N ASP A 164 16.85 -8.45 2.10
CA ASP A 164 17.07 -9.68 2.85
C ASP A 164 18.22 -10.49 2.22
N HIS A 165 18.69 -11.50 2.93
CA HIS A 165 19.66 -12.46 2.41
C HIS A 165 19.32 -13.88 2.84
N ASP A 166 19.71 -14.85 2.04
CA ASP A 166 19.39 -16.27 2.25
C ASP A 166 20.14 -16.94 3.42
N LYS A 167 20.94 -16.17 4.17
CA LYS A 167 21.83 -16.65 5.25
C LYS A 167 22.78 -17.76 4.79
N GLY A 168 23.17 -17.78 3.50
CA GLY A 168 24.11 -18.75 2.93
C GLY A 168 23.54 -20.15 2.78
N LYS A 169 22.20 -20.31 2.87
CA LYS A 169 21.54 -21.62 2.81
C LYS A 169 21.30 -22.13 1.39
N THR A 170 21.25 -21.23 0.39
CA THR A 170 20.83 -21.60 -0.98
C THR A 170 21.96 -22.22 -1.79
N HIS A 171 23.20 -21.81 -1.56
CA HIS A 171 24.35 -22.28 -2.33
C HIS A 171 25.38 -22.96 -1.42
N SER A 172 25.93 -24.09 -1.86
CA SER A 172 26.86 -24.92 -1.08
C SER A 172 28.15 -24.20 -0.66
N SER A 173 28.53 -23.14 -1.36
CA SER A 173 29.68 -22.30 -0.98
C SER A 173 29.45 -21.48 0.29
N GLY A 174 28.23 -21.45 0.83
CA GLY A 174 27.86 -20.60 1.97
C GLY A 174 27.83 -19.10 1.65
N LYS A 175 27.95 -18.72 0.38
CA LYS A 175 27.90 -17.32 -0.05
C LYS A 175 26.51 -16.76 0.21
N LEU A 176 26.46 -15.58 0.83
CA LEU A 176 25.21 -14.86 1.06
C LEU A 176 24.64 -14.37 -0.27
N LEU A 177 23.40 -14.74 -0.57
CA LEU A 177 22.66 -14.21 -1.70
C LEU A 177 21.69 -13.15 -1.22
N PHE A 178 21.98 -11.90 -1.58
CA PHE A 178 21.14 -10.75 -1.26
C PHE A 178 19.97 -10.64 -2.23
N ASN A 179 18.84 -10.15 -1.72
CA ASN A 179 17.67 -9.79 -2.52
C ASN A 179 17.08 -8.46 -2.05
N ALA A 180 16.37 -7.80 -2.98
CA ALA A 180 15.56 -6.63 -2.70
C ALA A 180 14.15 -6.87 -3.26
N ARG A 181 13.13 -6.79 -2.42
CA ARG A 181 11.74 -7.03 -2.80
C ARG A 181 10.93 -5.77 -2.64
N VAL A 182 10.29 -5.33 -3.72
CA VAL A 182 9.32 -4.24 -3.74
C VAL A 182 7.92 -4.84 -3.62
N ILE A 183 7.26 -4.56 -2.50
CA ILE A 183 5.88 -4.97 -2.22
C ILE A 183 4.99 -3.73 -2.42
N PRO A 184 4.17 -3.67 -3.49
CA PRO A 184 3.22 -2.58 -3.64
C PRO A 184 2.00 -2.80 -2.74
N TYR A 185 1.26 -1.72 -2.48
CA TYR A 185 -0.06 -1.84 -1.85
C TYR A 185 -1.07 -2.54 -2.77
N ARG A 186 -1.00 -2.26 -4.08
CA ARG A 186 -1.77 -2.92 -5.13
C ARG A 186 -0.90 -3.10 -6.37
N GLY A 187 -0.91 -4.29 -6.95
CA GLY A 187 -0.18 -4.60 -8.18
C GLY A 187 0.85 -5.72 -8.01
N SER A 188 1.73 -5.84 -9.01
CA SER A 188 2.70 -6.92 -9.11
C SER A 188 3.91 -6.71 -8.19
N TRP A 189 4.41 -7.80 -7.63
CA TRP A 189 5.63 -7.79 -6.82
C TRP A 189 6.87 -7.77 -7.72
N LEU A 190 7.87 -6.99 -7.34
CA LEU A 190 9.14 -6.90 -8.06
C LEU A 190 10.28 -7.36 -7.15
N ASP A 191 10.90 -8.47 -7.51
CA ASP A 191 11.98 -9.09 -6.73
C ASP A 191 13.29 -8.97 -7.50
N PHE A 192 14.30 -8.34 -6.92
CA PHE A 192 15.69 -8.35 -7.37
C PHE A 192 16.49 -9.36 -6.55
N GLU A 193 17.32 -10.17 -7.19
CA GLU A 193 18.13 -11.19 -6.51
C GLU A 193 19.50 -11.34 -7.16
N PHE A 194 20.51 -11.56 -6.33
CA PHE A 194 21.83 -12.00 -6.78
C PHE A 194 21.85 -13.52 -7.02
N ASP A 195 22.64 -13.97 -8.00
CA ASP A 195 23.04 -15.37 -8.09
C ASP A 195 24.42 -15.62 -7.46
N HIS A 196 24.86 -16.88 -7.45
CA HIS A 196 26.15 -17.29 -6.89
C HIS A 196 27.36 -16.71 -7.65
N LYS A 197 27.16 -16.26 -8.89
CA LYS A 197 28.16 -15.62 -9.77
C LYS A 197 28.10 -14.08 -9.73
N ASP A 198 27.37 -13.50 -8.78
CA ASP A 198 27.16 -12.05 -8.63
C ASP A 198 26.42 -11.38 -9.79
N CYS A 199 25.69 -12.15 -10.59
CA CYS A 199 24.79 -11.58 -11.59
C CYS A 199 23.47 -11.15 -10.94
N VAL A 200 22.97 -9.97 -11.31
CA VAL A 200 21.70 -9.42 -10.80
C VAL A 200 20.55 -9.80 -11.72
N TYR A 201 19.49 -10.33 -11.14
CA TYR A 201 18.28 -10.71 -11.84
C TYR A 201 17.05 -10.09 -11.21
N VAL A 202 15.97 -10.08 -11.98
CA VAL A 202 14.66 -9.64 -11.54
C VAL A 202 13.61 -10.72 -11.81
N ARG A 203 12.60 -10.79 -10.94
CA ARG A 203 11.38 -11.57 -11.10
C ARG A 203 10.18 -10.66 -10.87
N ILE A 204 9.21 -10.77 -11.77
CA ILE A 204 7.91 -10.10 -11.63
C ILE A 204 6.91 -11.16 -11.17
N ASP A 205 6.18 -10.91 -10.09
CA ASP A 205 5.21 -11.84 -9.48
C ASP A 205 5.76 -13.24 -9.20
N ARG A 206 7.04 -13.31 -8.77
CA ARG A 206 7.77 -14.57 -8.51
C ARG A 206 7.77 -15.54 -9.70
N ARG A 207 7.61 -15.03 -10.92
CA ARG A 207 7.69 -15.81 -12.16
C ARG A 207 9.15 -16.08 -12.55
N ARG A 208 9.38 -16.27 -13.86
CA ARG A 208 10.70 -16.58 -14.43
C ARG A 208 11.73 -15.51 -14.07
N LYS A 209 12.92 -15.97 -13.71
CA LYS A 209 14.13 -15.17 -13.50
C LYS A 209 14.63 -14.63 -14.84
N ILE A 210 14.78 -13.32 -14.94
CA ILE A 210 15.33 -12.61 -16.11
C ILE A 210 16.45 -11.66 -15.67
N PRO A 211 17.47 -11.39 -16.51
CA PRO A 211 18.51 -10.42 -16.16
C PRO A 211 17.92 -9.04 -15.82
N ALA A 212 18.42 -8.40 -14.76
CA ALA A 212 17.91 -7.09 -14.33
C ALA A 212 18.06 -6.01 -15.42
N THR A 213 19.06 -6.15 -16.30
CA THR A 213 19.28 -5.27 -17.45
C THR A 213 18.12 -5.29 -18.45
N ILE A 214 17.33 -6.36 -18.54
CA ILE A 214 16.14 -6.39 -19.41
C ILE A 214 15.09 -5.39 -18.92
N LEU A 215 14.91 -5.27 -17.60
CA LEU A 215 14.00 -4.29 -17.03
C LEU A 215 14.47 -2.86 -17.34
N LEU A 216 15.78 -2.59 -17.19
CA LEU A 216 16.35 -1.27 -17.49
C LEU A 216 16.20 -0.90 -18.98
N ARG A 217 16.44 -1.86 -19.89
CA ARG A 217 16.15 -1.65 -21.32
C ARG A 217 14.68 -1.36 -21.58
N ALA A 218 13.76 -2.04 -20.89
CA ALA A 218 12.33 -1.79 -21.02
C ALA A 218 11.92 -0.40 -20.50
N LEU A 219 12.70 0.19 -19.58
CA LEU A 219 12.55 1.57 -19.13
C LEU A 219 13.18 2.59 -20.09
N GLY A 220 13.81 2.14 -21.19
CA GLY A 220 14.39 3.00 -22.22
C GLY A 220 15.88 3.24 -22.12
N TYR A 221 16.58 2.63 -21.14
CA TYR A 221 18.02 2.84 -20.98
C TYR A 221 18.85 2.03 -21.97
N ASP A 222 19.85 2.69 -22.56
CA ASP A 222 20.86 2.03 -23.38
C ASP A 222 22.04 1.47 -22.54
N ASN A 223 23.01 0.85 -23.22
CA ASN A 223 24.17 0.26 -22.53
C ASN A 223 25.05 1.32 -21.87
N GLU A 224 25.27 2.45 -22.53
CA GLU A 224 26.18 3.49 -22.04
C GLU A 224 25.58 4.20 -20.84
N GLU A 225 24.28 4.49 -20.87
CA GLU A 225 23.51 5.05 -19.76
C GLU A 225 23.51 4.10 -18.56
N MET A 226 23.23 2.81 -18.78
CA MET A 226 23.30 1.83 -17.69
C MET A 226 24.69 1.77 -17.06
N ILE A 227 25.75 1.79 -17.87
CA ILE A 227 27.13 1.81 -17.36
C ILE A 227 27.39 3.09 -16.56
N LYS A 228 26.97 4.26 -17.05
CA LYS A 228 27.12 5.55 -16.36
C LYS A 228 26.37 5.60 -15.02
N ILE A 229 25.21 4.95 -14.91
CA ILE A 229 24.40 4.93 -13.68
C ILE A 229 25.07 4.10 -12.58
N PHE A 230 25.58 2.92 -12.92
CA PHE A 230 26.04 1.94 -11.92
C PHE A 230 27.56 1.88 -11.75
N PHE A 231 28.34 2.46 -12.67
CA PHE A 231 29.79 2.39 -12.64
C PHE A 231 30.43 3.76 -12.77
N GLU A 232 31.52 3.94 -12.03
CA GLU A 232 32.44 5.02 -12.27
C GLU A 232 33.41 4.65 -13.40
N THR A 233 33.71 5.58 -14.30
CA THR A 233 34.62 5.33 -15.43
C THR A 233 36.04 5.80 -15.12
N ASN A 234 37.02 5.05 -15.66
CA ASN A 234 38.42 5.41 -15.64
C ASN A 234 38.78 6.09 -16.97
N LYS A 235 39.45 7.24 -16.91
CA LYS A 235 39.83 8.00 -18.11
C LYS A 235 41.26 7.67 -18.52
N PHE A 236 41.42 7.20 -19.74
CA PHE A 236 42.72 6.97 -20.36
C PHE A 236 42.91 7.97 -21.51
N THR A 237 44.08 8.60 -21.57
CA THR A 237 44.49 9.50 -22.65
C THR A 237 45.58 8.82 -23.45
N LEU A 238 45.28 8.49 -24.71
CA LEU A 238 46.19 7.80 -25.62
C LEU A 238 46.94 8.83 -26.48
N SER A 239 48.26 8.72 -26.55
CA SER A 239 49.14 9.48 -27.45
C SER A 239 50.04 8.51 -28.23
N ALA A 240 50.68 8.98 -29.31
CA ALA A 240 51.52 8.13 -30.16
C ALA A 240 52.68 7.44 -29.40
N GLU A 241 53.15 8.04 -28.31
CA GLU A 241 54.28 7.54 -27.52
C GLU A 241 53.88 6.99 -26.15
N LYS A 242 52.73 7.40 -25.60
CA LYS A 242 52.36 7.14 -24.20
C LYS A 242 50.86 6.92 -24.02
N CYS A 243 50.51 5.98 -23.14
CA CYS A 243 49.17 5.85 -22.57
C CYS A 243 49.18 6.44 -21.16
N MET A 244 48.36 7.46 -20.91
CA MET A 244 48.23 8.07 -19.59
C MET A 244 46.91 7.64 -18.95
N PHE A 245 46.98 7.12 -17.73
CA PHE A 245 45.82 6.83 -16.90
C PHE A 245 45.59 7.95 -15.90
N ASN A 246 44.40 8.55 -15.90
CA ASN A 246 44.03 9.56 -14.92
C ASN A 246 43.67 8.87 -13.60
N ILE A 247 44.67 8.68 -12.75
CA ILE A 247 44.54 7.97 -11.48
C ILE A 247 43.69 8.78 -10.48
N VAL A 248 42.74 8.10 -9.85
CA VAL A 248 42.04 8.56 -8.65
C VAL A 248 42.60 7.76 -7.47
N PRO A 249 43.43 8.36 -6.59
CA PRO A 249 44.18 7.61 -5.55
C PRO A 249 43.31 6.77 -4.62
N GLU A 250 42.10 7.23 -4.32
CA GLU A 250 41.15 6.50 -3.45
C GLU A 250 40.73 5.14 -4.02
N ARG A 251 40.65 5.02 -5.36
CA ARG A 251 40.27 3.77 -6.05
C ARG A 251 41.38 2.71 -6.01
N MET A 252 42.63 3.10 -5.76
CA MET A 252 43.77 2.16 -5.70
C MET A 252 43.88 1.45 -4.33
N ARG A 253 43.01 1.78 -3.37
CA ARG A 253 43.06 1.22 -2.02
C ARG A 253 42.76 -0.28 -2.04
N GLY A 254 43.70 -1.08 -1.53
CA GLY A 254 43.55 -2.54 -1.42
C GLY A 254 43.92 -3.30 -2.70
N GLU A 255 44.33 -2.60 -3.76
CA GLU A 255 44.90 -3.22 -4.95
C GLU A 255 46.42 -3.42 -4.78
N ILE A 256 46.93 -4.52 -5.35
CA ILE A 256 48.36 -4.77 -5.45
C ILE A 256 48.82 -4.23 -6.80
N ALA A 257 49.86 -3.40 -6.81
CA ALA A 257 50.43 -2.88 -8.04
C ALA A 257 50.93 -4.03 -8.92
N ALA A 258 50.41 -4.13 -10.14
CA ALA A 258 50.82 -5.17 -11.10
C ALA A 258 52.22 -4.92 -11.70
N PHE A 259 52.78 -3.73 -11.48
CA PHE A 259 54.08 -3.29 -11.98
C PHE A 259 54.69 -2.25 -11.04
N ASP A 260 55.99 -2.04 -11.18
CA ASP A 260 56.79 -1.07 -10.44
C ASP A 260 56.34 0.38 -10.71
N ILE A 261 56.01 1.12 -9.66
CA ILE A 261 55.54 2.52 -9.76
C ILE A 261 56.72 3.47 -9.57
N LYS A 262 57.31 3.93 -10.67
CA LYS A 262 58.41 4.89 -10.60
C LYS A 262 57.94 6.30 -10.27
N HIS A 263 58.45 6.89 -9.19
CA HIS A 263 58.30 8.30 -8.86
C HIS A 263 59.69 8.97 -8.74
N ASN A 264 59.93 10.06 -9.48
CA ASN A 264 61.21 10.79 -9.49
C ASN A 264 62.45 9.92 -9.77
N GLY A 265 62.31 8.91 -10.64
CA GLY A 265 63.42 8.03 -11.03
C GLY A 265 63.71 6.89 -10.04
N GLN A 266 62.96 6.80 -8.95
CA GLN A 266 63.01 5.69 -8.00
C GLN A 266 61.78 4.79 -8.20
N VAL A 267 62.00 3.47 -8.14
CA VAL A 267 60.97 2.43 -8.21
C VAL A 267 60.25 2.30 -6.88
#